data_AF-Q1HE93-F1
#
_entry.id   AF-Q1HE93-F1
#
_cell.length_a   1.000
_cell.length_b   1.000
_cell.length_c   1.000
_cell.angle_alpha   90.00
_cell.angle_beta   90.00
_cell.angle_gamma   90.00
#
_symmetry.space_group_name_H-M   'P 1'
#
loop_
_entity.id
_entity.type
_entity.pdbx_description
1 polymer ?
#
loop_
_entity_poly.entity_id
_entity_poly.type
_entity_poly.pdbx_seq_one_letter_code
_entity_poly.pdbx_strand_id
1 'polypeptide(L)'
;RNMDLFLDFNKRFMKLLKTAVEEHYETFDKNNIRDVTDSLIEQCMEKKTEANSATQIPNEKIINLVNDIFGAGFDTVTTALSWSLM
;
A
#
# COMPACT_ATOMS: atom_id res chain seq x y z
N ARG A 1 -10.69 22.55 13.30
CA ARG A 1 -10.36 23.00 11.91
C ARG A 1 -9.15 22.26 11.33
N ASN A 2 -7.93 22.43 11.87
CA ASN A 2 -6.75 21.76 11.30
C ASN A 2 -6.76 20.23 11.49
N MET A 3 -7.24 19.76 12.65
CA MET A 3 -7.41 18.33 12.89
C MET A 3 -8.46 17.70 11.97
N ASP A 4 -9.57 18.39 11.71
CA ASP A 4 -10.62 17.88 10.83
C ASP A 4 -10.12 17.72 9.39
N LEU A 5 -9.31 18.68 8.91
CA LEU A 5 -8.67 18.60 7.59
C LEU A 5 -7.66 17.46 7.52
N PHE A 6 -6.86 17.26 8.57
CA PHE A 6 -5.91 16.14 8.64
C PHE A 6 -6.63 14.79 8.60
N LEU A 7 -7.71 14.65 9.37
CA LEU A 7 -8.52 13.44 9.39
C LEU A 7 -9.21 13.18 8.04
N ASP A 8 -9.75 14.21 7.40
CA ASP A 8 -10.35 14.09 6.06
C ASP A 8 -9.32 13.67 5.01
N PHE A 9 -8.13 14.28 5.03
CA PHE A 9 -7.04 13.91 4.13
C PHE A 9 -6.66 12.44 4.28
N ASN A 10 -6.39 11.97 5.50
CA ASN A 10 -6.04 10.57 5.76
C ASN A 10 -7.16 9.62 5.33
N LYS A 11 -8.42 9.98 5.57
CA LYS A 11 -9.57 9.17 5.14
C LYS A 11 -9.62 9.02 3.62
N ARG A 12 -9.40 10.10 2.88
CA ARG A 12 -9.39 10.09 1.40
C ARG A 12 -8.18 9.33 0.85
N PHE A 13 -7.02 9.53 1.44
CA PHE A 13 -5.78 8.87 1.05
C PHE A 13 -5.86 7.35 1.24
N MET A 14 -6.33 6.91 2.42
CA MET A 14 -6.55 5.48 2.69
C MET A 14 -7.59 4.87 1.75
N LYS A 15 -8.66 5.60 1.40
CA LYS A 15 -9.66 5.12 0.43
C LYS A 15 -9.04 4.91 -0.96
N LEU A 16 -8.21 5.84 -1.43
CA LEU A 16 -7.54 5.75 -2.71
C LEU A 16 -6.66 4.49 -2.78
N LEU A 17 -5.77 4.32 -1.80
CA LEU A 17 -4.85 3.19 -1.76
C LEU A 17 -5.56 1.85 -1.59
N LYS A 18 -6.58 1.80 -0.73
CA LYS A 18 -7.40 0.61 -0.58
C LYS A 18 -8.04 0.18 -1.91
N THR A 19 -8.61 1.13 -2.66
CA THR A 19 -9.22 0.86 -3.96
C THR A 19 -8.18 0.31 -4.95
N ALA A 20 -6.99 0.93 -5.01
CA ALA A 20 -5.91 0.48 -5.87
C ALA A 20 -5.43 -0.94 -5.51
N VAL A 21 -5.29 -1.25 -4.22
CA VAL A 21 -4.88 -2.59 -3.76
C VAL A 21 -5.97 -3.63 -4.06
N GLU A 22 -7.25 -3.28 -3.89
CA GLU A 22 -8.38 -4.15 -4.24
C GLU A 22 -8.37 -4.50 -5.74
N GLU A 23 -8.14 -3.52 -6.62
CA GLU A 23 -7.98 -3.75 -8.06
C GLU A 23 -6.79 -4.70 -8.36
N HIS A 24 -5.68 -4.57 -7.62
CA HIS A 24 -4.54 -5.47 -7.76
C HIS A 24 -4.90 -6.90 -7.36
N TYR A 25 -5.65 -7.10 -6.26
CA TYR A 25 -6.14 -8.41 -5.85
C TYR A 25 -7.06 -9.06 -6.89
N GLU A 26 -7.97 -8.30 -7.50
CA GLU A 26 -8.93 -8.82 -8.50
C GLU A 26 -8.25 -9.30 -9.78
N THR A 27 -7.13 -8.67 -10.12
CA THR A 27 -6.38 -8.91 -11.36
C THR A 27 -5.04 -9.60 -11.15
N PHE A 28 -4.83 -10.16 -9.95
CA PHE A 28 -3.58 -10.81 -9.57
C PHE A 28 -3.34 -12.11 -10.36
N ASP A 29 -2.16 -12.23 -10.96
CA ASP A 29 -1.68 -13.44 -11.62
C ASP A 29 -0.31 -13.83 -11.07
N LYS A 30 -0.22 -15.01 -10.45
CA LYS A 30 1.03 -15.52 -9.87
C LYS A 30 2.16 -15.66 -10.90
N ASN A 31 1.83 -15.84 -12.18
CA ASN A 31 2.85 -15.96 -13.23
C ASN A 31 3.28 -14.61 -13.81
N ASN A 32 2.65 -13.51 -13.37
CA ASN A 32 2.88 -12.18 -13.91
C ASN A 32 2.75 -11.10 -12.80
N ILE A 33 3.80 -10.93 -12.03
CA ILE A 33 3.89 -9.93 -10.96
C ILE A 33 4.13 -8.54 -11.59
N ARG A 34 3.15 -7.63 -11.49
CA ARG A 34 3.20 -6.33 -12.18
C ARG A 34 4.01 -5.28 -11.40
N ASP A 35 3.90 -5.28 -10.08
CA ASP A 35 4.45 -4.23 -9.23
C ASP A 35 4.76 -4.71 -7.79
N VAL A 36 5.11 -3.75 -6.93
CA VAL A 36 5.38 -4.01 -5.50
C VAL A 36 4.11 -4.52 -4.79
N THR A 37 2.93 -4.03 -5.17
CA THR A 37 1.65 -4.47 -4.59
C THR A 37 1.43 -5.95 -4.85
N ASP A 38 1.58 -6.41 -6.10
CA ASP A 38 1.46 -7.82 -6.46
C ASP A 38 2.52 -8.68 -5.77
N SER A 39 3.74 -8.18 -5.64
CA SER A 39 4.83 -8.89 -4.93
C SER A 39 4.46 -9.14 -3.46
N LEU A 40 3.83 -8.15 -2.80
CA LEU A 40 3.35 -8.28 -1.43
C LEU A 40 2.14 -9.22 -1.32
N ILE A 41 1.26 -9.22 -2.32
CA ILE A 41 0.13 -10.16 -2.42
C ILE A 41 0.65 -11.60 -2.55
N GLU A 42 1.60 -11.85 -3.45
CA GLU A 42 2.23 -13.16 -3.64
C GLU A 42 2.85 -13.68 -2.33
N GLN A 43 3.67 -12.86 -1.68
CA GLN A 43 4.32 -13.22 -0.43
C GLN A 43 3.32 -13.55 0.68
N CYS A 44 2.16 -12.88 0.70
CA CYS A 44 1.08 -13.18 1.63
C CYS A 44 0.37 -14.51 1.29
N MET A 45 0.19 -14.82 0.01
CA MET A 45 -0.40 -16.09 -0.43
C MET A 45 0.51 -17.28 -0.13
N GLU A 46 1.82 -17.16 -0.37
CA GLU A 46 2.78 -18.25 -0.10
C GLU A 46 2.88 -18.59 1.38
N LYS A 47 2.92 -17.57 2.25
CA LYS A 47 2.92 -17.76 3.71
C LYS A 47 1.63 -18.39 4.23
N LYS A 48 0.49 -18.25 3.53
CA LYS A 48 -0.76 -18.96 3.88
C LYS A 48 -0.68 -20.46 3.57
N THR A 49 0.14 -20.87 2.60
CA THR A 49 0.31 -22.28 2.23
C THR A 49 1.27 -23.02 3.17
N GLU A 50 2.25 -22.31 3.75
CA GLU A 50 3.33 -22.91 4.56
C GLU A 50 3.11 -22.87 6.08
N ALA A 51 2.20 -22.04 6.60
CA ALA A 51 2.04 -21.83 8.05
C ALA A 51 0.67 -22.25 8.59
N ASN A 52 0.68 -22.91 9.75
CA ASN A 52 -0.49 -23.07 10.63
C ASN A 52 -1.26 -21.73 10.74
N SER A 53 -2.59 -21.81 10.74
CA SER A 53 -3.58 -20.71 10.68
C SER A 53 -3.39 -19.51 11.63
N ALA A 54 -2.41 -19.53 12.53
CA ALA A 54 -2.01 -18.44 13.41
C ALA A 54 -1.12 -17.35 12.76
N THR A 55 -0.59 -17.57 11.54
CA THR A 55 0.37 -16.64 10.89
C THR A 55 -0.13 -16.04 9.58
N GLN A 56 -1.46 -16.03 9.37
CA GLN A 56 -2.04 -15.36 8.19
C GLN A 56 -1.76 -13.85 8.27
N ILE A 57 -1.07 -13.30 7.28
CA ILE A 57 -0.92 -11.85 7.13
C ILE A 57 -2.29 -11.31 6.70
N PRO A 58 -2.95 -10.47 7.51
CA PRO A 58 -4.22 -9.85 7.13
C PRO A 58 -4.01 -8.96 5.91
N ASN A 59 -4.97 -8.92 4.97
CA ASN A 59 -4.91 -8.05 3.79
C ASN A 59 -4.69 -6.58 4.17
N GLU A 60 -5.16 -6.15 5.34
CA GLU A 60 -4.90 -4.82 5.90
C GLU A 60 -3.42 -4.49 6.05
N LYS A 61 -2.55 -5.48 6.32
CA LYS A 61 -1.10 -5.26 6.42
C LYS A 61 -0.47 -4.91 5.07
N ILE A 62 -0.99 -5.45 3.96
CA ILE A 62 -0.51 -5.11 2.61
C ILE A 62 -0.89 -3.66 2.29
N ILE A 63 -2.14 -3.28 2.55
CA ILE A 63 -2.60 -1.90 2.36
C ILE A 63 -1.75 -0.93 3.16
N ASN A 64 -1.45 -1.24 4.43
CA ASN A 64 -0.61 -0.38 5.27
C ASN A 64 0.83 -0.27 4.74
N LEU A 65 1.42 -1.35 4.26
CA LEU A 65 2.79 -1.30 3.74
C LEU A 65 2.89 -0.49 2.44
N VAL A 66 1.94 -0.68 1.52
CA VAL A 66 1.85 0.13 0.30
C VAL A 66 1.61 1.60 0.65
N ASN A 67 0.77 1.87 1.65
CA ASN A 67 0.51 3.22 2.16
C ASN A 67 1.76 3.90 2.71
N ASP A 68 2.57 3.19 3.50
CA ASP A 68 3.80 3.73 4.06
C ASP A 68 4.81 4.05 2.95
N ILE A 69 5.02 3.13 1.99
CA ILE A 69 5.95 3.33 0.87
C ILE A 69 5.50 4.50 0.00
N PHE A 70 4.23 4.52 -0.42
CA PHE A 70 3.70 5.55 -1.30
C PHE A 70 3.72 6.91 -0.60
N GLY A 71 3.19 6.98 0.63
CA GLY A 71 3.11 8.19 1.44
C GLY A 71 4.47 8.83 1.69
N ALA A 72 5.42 8.05 2.20
CA ALA A 72 6.77 8.56 2.45
C ALA A 72 7.50 8.91 1.15
N GLY A 73 7.37 8.08 0.11
CA GLY A 73 8.05 8.26 -1.16
C GLY A 73 7.59 9.52 -1.90
N PHE A 74 6.28 9.73 -2.05
CA PHE A 74 5.78 10.87 -2.81
C PHE A 74 6.12 12.20 -2.11
N ASP A 75 5.91 12.29 -0.79
CA ASP A 75 6.03 13.56 -0.06
C ASP A 75 7.50 14.00 0.03
N THR A 76 8.37 13.09 0.46
CA THR A 76 9.78 13.42 0.69
C THR A 76 10.54 13.70 -0.59
N VAL A 77 10.35 12.90 -1.65
CA VAL A 77 11.05 13.08 -2.92
C VAL A 77 10.55 14.35 -3.63
N THR A 78 9.24 14.58 -3.66
CA THR A 78 8.67 15.80 -4.25
C THR A 78 9.18 17.03 -3.52
N THR A 79 9.18 17.00 -2.19
CA THR A 79 9.69 18.11 -1.38
C THR A 79 11.18 18.34 -1.64
N ALA A 80 12.01 17.31 -1.62
CA ALA A 80 13.45 17.41 -1.88
C ALA A 80 13.73 18.01 -3.27
N LEU A 81 13.03 17.57 -4.31
CA LEU A 81 13.17 18.11 -5.66
C LEU A 81 12.68 19.57 -5.75
N SER A 82 11.57 19.90 -5.07
CA SER A 82 11.08 21.28 -5.01
C SER A 82 12.12 22.21 -4.39
N TRP A 83 12.78 21.79 -3.30
CA TRP A 83 13.87 22.56 -2.69
C TRP A 83 15.12 22.62 -3.57
N SER A 84 15.38 21.61 -4.40
CA SER A 84 16.55 21.59 -5.28
C SER A 84 16.42 22.51 -6.49
N LEU A 85 15.18 22.80 -6.92
CA LEU A 85 14.87 23.64 -8.10
C LEU A 85 14.54 25.09 -7.75
N MET A 86 14.21 25.38 -6.48
CA MET A 86 14.09 26.74 -5.95
C MET A 86 15.46 27.39 -5.79
#